data_AF-A0A661WC09-F1
#
_entry.id   AF-A0A661WC09-F1
#
_cell.length_a   1.000
_cell.length_b   1.000
_cell.length_c   1.000
_cell.angle_alpha   90.00
_cell.angle_beta   90.00
_cell.angle_gamma   90.00
#
_symmetry.space_group_name_H-M   'P 1'
#
loop_
_entity.id
_entity.type
_entity.pdbx_description
1 polymer ?
#
loop_
_entity_poly.entity_id
_entity_poly.type
_entity_poly.pdbx_seq_one_letter_code
_entity_poly.pdbx_strand_id
1 'polypeptide(L)'
;MKLGTFISIHSVLLFLFGLGFLLVPAEMLSVYDTSTNSTGLLTARVFGIGNIQLSIIMWTSRNYVGSKILKTLVLLLFLGNTLAFMLAFQAQISGVFNVLGWTNVALYLLFAFGYGYFQFILKGERDAS
;
A
#
# COMPACT_ATOMS: atom_id res chain seq x y z
N MET A 1 -14.29 -11.29 -5.25
CA MET A 1 -13.47 -11.55 -4.04
C MET A 1 -14.07 -10.81 -2.84
N LYS A 2 -14.00 -11.36 -1.63
CA LYS A 2 -14.50 -10.70 -0.40
C LYS A 2 -13.52 -9.60 0.07
N LEU A 3 -14.03 -8.54 0.69
CA LEU A 3 -13.21 -7.43 1.23
C LEU A 3 -12.12 -7.93 2.20
N GLY A 4 -12.45 -8.85 3.11
CA GLY A 4 -11.48 -9.40 4.06
C GLY A 4 -10.31 -10.12 3.38
N THR A 5 -10.56 -10.82 2.26
CA THR A 5 -9.50 -11.46 1.46
C THR A 5 -8.61 -10.41 0.79
N PHE A 6 -9.19 -9.35 0.23
CA PHE A 6 -8.42 -8.27 -0.39
C PHE A 6 -7.51 -7.54 0.62
N ILE A 7 -8.05 -7.24 1.81
CA ILE A 7 -7.28 -6.68 2.93
C ILE A 7 -6.18 -7.65 3.37
N SER A 8 -6.44 -8.96 3.40
CA SER A 8 -5.42 -9.96 3.76
C SER A 8 -4.24 -9.95 2.79
N ILE A 9 -4.51 -9.94 1.48
CA ILE A 9 -3.47 -9.92 0.44
C ILE A 9 -2.61 -8.67 0.58
N HIS A 10 -3.24 -7.50 0.69
CA HIS A 10 -2.52 -6.24 0.83
C HIS A 10 -1.73 -6.18 2.15
N SER A 11 -2.30 -6.68 3.25
CA SER A 11 -1.64 -6.76 4.55
C SER A 11 -0.37 -7.62 4.48
N VAL A 12 -0.43 -8.80 3.88
CA VAL A 12 0.74 -9.68 3.72
C VAL A 12 1.82 -9.00 2.88
N LEU A 13 1.44 -8.33 1.79
CA LEU A 13 2.40 -7.60 0.95
C LEU A 13 3.09 -6.47 1.73
N LEU A 14 2.34 -5.62 2.44
CA LEU A 14 2.93 -4.57 3.27
C LEU A 14 3.84 -5.13 4.36
N PHE A 15 3.49 -6.27 4.95
CA PHE A 15 4.33 -6.91 5.95
C PHE A 15 5.68 -7.36 5.34
N LEU A 16 5.65 -8.01 4.18
CA LEU A 16 6.86 -8.47 3.49
C LEU A 16 7.74 -7.30 3.02
N PHE A 17 7.14 -6.29 2.39
CA PHE A 17 7.86 -5.07 2.01
C PHE A 17 8.41 -4.34 3.23
N GLY A 18 7.62 -4.26 4.30
CA GLY A 18 8.00 -3.63 5.56
C GLY A 18 9.22 -4.30 6.19
N LEU A 19 9.23 -5.64 6.24
CA LEU A 19 10.40 -6.41 6.69
C LEU A 19 11.61 -6.20 5.79
N GLY A 20 11.44 -6.23 4.47
CA GLY A 20 12.53 -5.98 3.53
C GLY A 20 13.17 -4.60 3.74
N PHE A 21 12.36 -3.55 3.77
CA PHE A 21 12.85 -2.18 3.97
C PHE A 21 13.44 -1.94 5.37
N LEU A 22 12.98 -2.66 6.39
CA LEU A 22 13.54 -2.56 7.74
C LEU A 22 14.91 -3.26 7.84
N LEU A 23 15.01 -4.49 7.34
CA LEU A 23 16.18 -5.35 7.54
C LEU A 23 17.26 -5.13 6.50
N VAL A 24 16.87 -5.01 5.23
CA VAL A 24 17.75 -4.96 4.05
C VAL A 24 17.38 -3.77 3.12
N PRO A 25 17.39 -2.52 3.63
CA PRO A 25 16.95 -1.36 2.86
C PRO A 25 17.79 -1.09 1.61
N ALA A 26 19.10 -1.36 1.64
CA ALA A 26 19.99 -1.08 0.53
C ALA A 26 19.67 -1.99 -0.66
N GLU A 27 19.42 -3.26 -0.38
CA GLU A 27 19.05 -4.29 -1.33
C GLU A 27 17.66 -4.04 -1.91
N MET A 28 16.70 -3.59 -1.08
CA MET A 28 15.37 -3.23 -1.56
C MET A 28 15.40 -2.03 -2.52
N LEU A 29 16.28 -1.06 -2.26
CA LEU A 29 16.41 0.16 -3.06
C LEU A 29 17.30 -0.04 -4.31
N SER A 30 18.27 -0.95 -4.25
CA SER A 30 19.17 -1.24 -5.39
C SER A 30 18.43 -1.90 -6.56
N VAL A 31 17.31 -2.59 -6.31
CA VAL A 31 16.42 -3.11 -7.37
C VAL A 31 15.97 -2.02 -8.34
N TYR A 32 15.89 -0.76 -7.89
CA TYR A 32 15.48 0.37 -8.71
C TYR A 32 16.65 1.17 -9.31
N ASP A 33 17.89 0.65 -9.22
CA ASP A 33 19.14 1.33 -9.60
C ASP A 33 19.38 2.67 -8.88
N THR A 34 18.87 2.79 -7.64
CA THR A 34 19.00 4.02 -6.85
C THR A 34 20.23 3.98 -5.94
N SER A 35 21.02 5.06 -5.94
CA SER A 35 22.04 5.29 -4.92
C SER A 35 21.43 6.02 -3.73
N THR A 36 21.56 5.47 -2.53
CA THR A 36 21.06 6.08 -1.29
C THR A 36 22.18 6.34 -0.29
N ASN A 37 22.16 7.53 0.30
CA ASN A 37 23.05 7.89 1.40
C ASN A 37 22.51 7.33 2.74
N SER A 38 23.24 7.55 3.83
CA SER A 38 22.84 7.11 5.18
C SER A 38 21.46 7.61 5.59
N THR A 39 21.10 8.85 5.23
CA THR A 39 19.77 9.42 5.48
C THR A 39 18.69 8.67 4.68
N GLY A 40 18.93 8.36 3.41
CA GLY A 40 18.01 7.59 2.57
C GLY A 40 17.75 6.19 3.13
N LEU A 41 18.79 5.51 3.60
CA LEU A 41 18.67 4.19 4.23
C LEU A 41 17.88 4.24 5.55
N LEU A 42 18.09 5.27 6.38
CA LEU A 42 17.30 5.46 7.60
C LEU A 42 15.82 5.70 7.28
N THR A 43 15.53 6.57 6.31
CA THR A 43 14.17 6.86 5.85
C THR A 43 13.49 5.59 5.31
N ALA A 44 14.22 4.77 4.55
CA ALA A 44 13.70 3.48 4.06
C ALA A 44 13.32 2.54 5.20
N ARG A 45 14.14 2.46 6.27
CA ARG A 45 13.79 1.66 7.46
C ARG A 45 12.55 2.18 8.18
N VAL A 46 12.43 3.50 8.35
CA VAL A 46 11.25 4.13 8.95
C VAL A 46 10.00 3.85 8.11
N PHE A 47 10.11 3.94 6.79
CA PHE A 47 9.05 3.54 5.87
C PHE A 47 8.68 2.06 6.03
N GLY A 48 9.67 1.17 6.18
CA GLY A 48 9.47 -0.24 6.49
C GLY A 48 8.66 -0.47 7.77
N ILE A 49 8.99 0.25 8.86
CA ILE A 49 8.25 0.19 10.14
C ILE A 49 6.80 0.62 9.94
N GLY A 50 6.55 1.70 9.19
CA GLY A 50 5.20 2.17 8.88
C GLY A 50 4.38 1.11 8.13
N ASN A 51 4.99 0.42 7.16
CA ASN A 51 4.33 -0.68 6.45
C ASN A 51 4.00 -1.86 7.37
N ILE A 52 4.91 -2.22 8.28
CA ILE A 52 4.63 -3.27 9.29
C ILE A 52 3.47 -2.86 10.18
N GLN A 53 3.46 -1.63 10.72
CA GLN A 53 2.36 -1.14 11.56
C GLN A 53 1.02 -1.19 10.83
N LEU A 54 0.96 -0.69 9.59
CA LEU A 54 -0.26 -0.71 8.79
C LEU A 54 -0.69 -2.15 8.47
N SER A 55 0.25 -3.06 8.18
CA SER A 55 -0.05 -4.46 7.93
C SER A 55 -0.73 -5.14 9.13
N ILE A 56 -0.29 -4.85 10.36
CA ILE A 56 -0.87 -5.40 11.60
C ILE A 56 -2.29 -4.88 11.80
N ILE A 57 -2.51 -3.57 11.60
CA ILE A 57 -3.84 -2.96 11.68
C ILE A 57 -4.79 -3.60 10.67
N MET A 58 -4.32 -3.79 9.43
CA MET A 58 -5.12 -4.42 8.37
C MET A 58 -5.43 -5.88 8.68
N TRP A 59 -4.44 -6.65 9.11
CA TRP A 59 -4.61 -8.05 9.46
C TRP A 59 -5.65 -8.20 10.57
N THR A 60 -5.49 -7.46 11.67
CA THR A 60 -6.40 -7.54 12.81
C THR A 60 -7.80 -7.02 12.47
N SER A 61 -7.92 -6.03 11.59
CA SER A 61 -9.22 -5.42 11.25
C SER A 61 -10.05 -6.22 10.24
N ARG A 62 -9.44 -7.11 9.45
CA ARG A 62 -10.04 -7.71 8.24
C ARG A 62 -11.37 -8.47 8.44
N ASN A 63 -11.62 -8.95 9.66
CA ASN A 63 -12.80 -9.77 9.99
C ASN A 63 -13.98 -8.94 10.52
N TYR A 64 -13.80 -7.65 10.84
CA TYR A 64 -14.86 -6.80 11.38
C TYR A 64 -15.74 -6.19 10.28
N VAL A 65 -16.28 -7.04 9.41
CA VAL A 65 -17.09 -6.63 8.25
C VAL A 65 -18.33 -5.86 8.73
N GLY A 66 -18.58 -4.69 8.14
CA GLY A 66 -19.71 -3.82 8.49
C GLY A 66 -19.43 -2.82 9.61
N SER A 67 -18.36 -3.01 10.40
CA SER A 67 -17.99 -2.08 11.46
C SER A 67 -17.61 -0.69 10.94
N LYS A 68 -17.86 0.35 11.73
CA LYS A 68 -17.44 1.73 11.42
C LYS A 68 -15.92 1.82 11.25
N ILE A 69 -15.17 1.08 12.08
CA ILE A 69 -13.70 1.01 12.04
C ILE A 69 -13.21 0.49 10.69
N LEU A 70 -13.76 -0.63 10.21
CA LEU A 70 -13.34 -1.19 8.92
C LEU A 70 -13.70 -0.28 7.75
N LYS A 71 -14.87 0.39 7.79
CA LYS A 71 -15.26 1.36 6.76
C LYS A 71 -14.29 2.55 6.71
N THR A 72 -13.89 3.07 7.86
CA THR A 72 -12.88 4.14 7.94
C THR A 72 -11.52 3.66 7.43
N LEU A 73 -11.10 2.45 7.81
CA LEU A 73 -9.84 1.86 7.34
C LEU A 73 -9.82 1.71 5.82
N VAL A 74 -10.91 1.22 5.21
CA VAL A 74 -11.01 1.10 3.75
C VAL A 74 -10.89 2.46 3.06
N LEU A 75 -11.53 3.50 3.60
CA LEU A 75 -11.39 4.85 3.06
C LEU A 75 -9.95 5.38 3.18
N LEU A 76 -9.30 5.17 4.33
CA LEU A 76 -7.90 5.56 4.54
C LEU A 76 -6.96 4.84 3.56
N LEU A 77 -7.19 3.54 3.35
CA LEU A 77 -6.41 2.75 2.39
C LEU A 77 -6.65 3.22 0.94
N PHE A 78 -7.88 3.58 0.59
CA PHE A 78 -8.18 4.17 -0.72
C PHE A 78 -7.40 5.48 -0.94
N LEU A 79 -7.51 6.42 -0.01
CA LEU A 79 -6.86 7.73 -0.12
C LEU A 79 -5.33 7.61 -0.11
N GLY A 80 -4.79 6.80 0.81
CA GLY A 80 -3.35 6.56 0.92
C GLY A 80 -2.76 5.96 -0.36
N ASN A 81 -3.41 4.94 -0.93
CA ASN A 81 -2.95 4.34 -2.19
C ASN A 81 -3.10 5.29 -3.39
N THR A 82 -4.13 6.15 -3.39
CA THR A 82 -4.29 7.16 -4.44
C THR A 82 -3.13 8.17 -4.41
N LEU A 83 -2.77 8.66 -3.22
CA LEU A 83 -1.62 9.57 -3.05
C LEU A 83 -0.30 8.89 -3.40
N ALA A 84 -0.11 7.64 -2.96
CA ALA A 84 1.08 6.86 -3.28
C ALA A 84 1.21 6.59 -4.79
N PHE A 85 0.09 6.30 -5.47
CA PHE A 85 0.05 6.17 -6.93
C PHE A 85 0.49 7.46 -7.62
N MET A 86 -0.05 8.61 -7.22
CA MET A 86 0.33 9.91 -7.81
C MET A 86 1.83 10.18 -7.66
N LEU A 87 2.39 9.96 -6.47
CA LEU A 87 3.82 10.15 -6.21
C LEU A 87 4.68 9.13 -6.97
N ALA A 88 4.30 7.85 -6.99
CA ALA A 88 5.03 6.82 -7.71
C ALA A 88 5.02 7.05 -9.23
N PHE A 89 3.87 7.47 -9.76
CA PHE A 89 3.74 7.81 -11.18
C PHE A 89 4.62 8.99 -11.54
N GLN A 90 4.59 10.06 -10.72
CA GLN A 90 5.49 11.21 -10.90
C GLN A 90 6.97 10.79 -10.86
N ALA A 91 7.38 10.03 -9.85
CA ALA A 91 8.75 9.54 -9.73
C ALA A 91 9.19 8.72 -10.96
N GLN A 92 8.30 7.87 -11.48
CA GLN A 92 8.58 7.04 -12.64
C GLN A 92 8.77 7.87 -13.92
N ILE A 93 7.88 8.81 -14.20
CA ILE A 93 7.99 9.66 -15.41
C ILE A 93 9.15 10.68 -15.30
N SER A 94 9.58 11.01 -14.08
CA SER A 94 10.78 11.82 -13.82
C SER A 94 12.09 11.04 -13.90
N GLY A 95 12.05 9.72 -14.14
CA GLY A 95 13.25 8.89 -14.27
C GLY A 95 13.98 8.62 -12.96
N VAL A 96 13.30 8.73 -11.82
CA VAL A 96 13.88 8.45 -10.49
C VAL A 96 14.20 6.96 -10.32
N PHE A 97 13.40 6.09 -10.93
CA PHE A 97 13.56 4.64 -10.89
C PHE A 97 13.81 4.09 -12.30
N ASN A 98 14.41 2.91 -12.36
CA ASN A 98 14.44 2.10 -13.57
C ASN A 98 13.03 1.58 -13.96
N VAL A 99 12.96 0.69 -14.95
CA VAL A 99 11.69 0.14 -15.45
C VAL A 99 10.86 -0.58 -14.38
N LEU A 100 11.48 -1.13 -13.34
CA LEU A 100 10.78 -1.83 -12.26
C LEU A 100 9.97 -0.88 -11.37
N GLY A 101 10.23 0.43 -11.40
CA GLY A 101 9.41 1.39 -10.66
C GLY A 101 7.94 1.41 -11.12
N TRP A 102 7.63 0.97 -12.35
CA TRP A 102 6.26 0.74 -12.81
C TRP A 102 5.50 -0.30 -11.98
N THR A 103 6.18 -1.25 -11.34
CA THR A 103 5.55 -2.21 -10.43
C THR A 103 4.91 -1.49 -9.23
N ASN A 104 5.56 -0.46 -8.68
CA ASN A 104 4.98 0.35 -7.60
C ASN A 104 3.75 1.12 -8.07
N VAL A 105 3.82 1.72 -9.26
CA VAL A 105 2.70 2.43 -9.89
C VAL A 105 1.50 1.49 -10.02
N ALA A 106 1.71 0.30 -10.59
CA ALA A 106 0.66 -0.69 -10.80
C ALA A 106 0.06 -1.19 -9.48
N LEU A 107 0.89 -1.44 -8.45
CA LEU A 107 0.42 -1.91 -7.14
C LEU A 107 -0.44 -0.85 -6.44
N TYR A 108 0.02 0.40 -6.37
CA TYR A 108 -0.76 1.46 -5.74
C TYR A 108 -2.07 1.72 -6.49
N LEU A 109 -2.04 1.67 -7.83
CA LEU A 109 -3.24 1.81 -8.64
C LEU A 109 -4.23 0.66 -8.40
N LEU A 110 -3.74 -0.58 -8.34
CA LEU A 110 -4.55 -1.77 -8.04
C LEU A 110 -5.25 -1.63 -6.68
N PHE A 111 -4.51 -1.23 -5.64
CA PHE A 111 -5.09 -1.07 -4.31
C PHE A 111 -6.05 0.11 -4.23
N ALA A 112 -5.73 1.24 -4.87
CA ALA A 112 -6.63 2.39 -4.97
C ALA A 112 -7.95 1.98 -5.63
N PHE A 113 -7.92 1.34 -6.80
CA PHE A 113 -9.15 0.89 -7.46
C PHE A 113 -9.89 -0.17 -6.65
N GLY A 114 -9.18 -1.14 -6.07
CA GLY A 114 -9.81 -2.18 -5.27
C GLY A 114 -10.57 -1.62 -4.06
N TYR A 115 -9.96 -0.72 -3.29
CA TYR A 115 -10.65 -0.08 -2.15
C TYR A 115 -11.73 0.90 -2.60
N GLY A 116 -11.53 1.63 -3.70
CA GLY A 116 -12.56 2.49 -4.29
C GLY A 116 -13.81 1.70 -4.68
N TYR A 117 -13.64 0.53 -5.30
CA TYR A 117 -14.75 -0.37 -5.63
C TYR A 117 -15.53 -0.82 -4.39
N PHE A 118 -14.84 -1.27 -3.33
CA PHE A 118 -15.50 -1.69 -2.09
C PHE A 118 -16.17 -0.55 -1.33
N GLN A 119 -15.63 0.67 -1.42
CA GLN A 119 -16.10 1.83 -0.67
C GLN A 119 -17.31 2.49 -1.31
N PHE A 120 -17.32 2.64 -2.64
CA PHE A 120 -18.29 3.48 -3.34
C PHE A 120 -19.30 2.66 -4.14
N ILE A 121 -18.88 1.60 -4.83
CA ILE A 121 -19.77 0.81 -5.71
C ILE A 121 -20.55 -0.21 -4.87
N LEU A 122 -19.84 -1.09 -4.15
CA LEU A 122 -20.48 -2.16 -3.37
C LEU A 122 -21.22 -1.64 -2.12
N LYS A 123 -20.89 -0.43 -1.67
CA LYS A 123 -21.69 0.27 -0.65
C LYS A 123 -22.98 0.80 -1.25
N GLY A 124 -22.92 1.49 -2.40
CA GLY A 124 -24.09 2.06 -3.06
C GLY A 124 -25.16 1.02 -3.42
N GLU A 125 -24.74 -0.17 -3.85
CA GLU A 125 -25.66 -1.29 -4.15
C GLU A 125 -26.45 -1.77 -2.91
N ARG A 126 -25.85 -1.76 -1.72
CA ARG A 126 -26.49 -2.21 -0.47
C ARG A 126 -27.41 -1.16 0.15
N ASP A 127 -27.11 0.11 -0.07
CA ASP A 127 -27.96 1.20 0.43
C ASP A 127 -29.21 1.39 -0.46
N ALA A 128 -29.25 0.76 -1.65
CA ALA A 128 -30.34 0.84 -2.63
C ALA A 128 -31.30 -0.37 -2.65
N SER A 129 -30.99 -1.45 -1.92
CA SER A 129 -31.79 -2.69 -1.81
C SER A 129 -32.56 -2.76 -0.49
#